data_AF-A0A227JHY9-F1
#
_entry.id   AF-A0A227JHY9-F1
#
_cell.length_a   1.000
_cell.length_b   1.000
_cell.length_c   1.000
_cell.angle_alpha   90.00
_cell.angle_beta   90.00
_cell.angle_gamma   90.00
#
_symmetry.space_group_name_H-M   'P 1'
#
loop_
_entity.id
_entity.type
_entity.pdbx_description
1 polymer ?
#
loop_
_entity_poly.entity_id
_entity_poly.type
_entity_poly.pdbx_seq_one_letter_code
_entity_poly.pdbx_strand_id
1 'polypeptide(L)'
;MQLQLICEDPSQQSHLDELAARWQLSHTDESDFALVLTAERLELRKVDEPKLGAIFVDLIGGAVGHRRKFGGGKGQAIAKAAGLNKGATPTVLDGTAGLGRDAFVLASLGCKVQMVER
;
A
#
# COMPACT_ATOMS: atom_id res chain seq x y z
N MET A 1 17.02 0.02 -5.17
CA MET A 1 16.90 0.23 -3.71
C MET A 1 17.43 -1.00 -3.00
N GLN A 2 18.10 -0.88 -1.85
CA GLN A 2 18.64 -2.03 -1.11
C GLN A 2 17.79 -2.34 0.13
N LEU A 3 17.38 -3.60 0.29
CA LEU A 3 16.56 -4.10 1.40
C LEU A 3 16.96 -5.54 1.74
N GLN A 4 16.62 -6.03 2.92
CA GLN A 4 16.62 -7.49 3.15
C GLN A 4 15.43 -8.10 2.40
N LEU A 5 15.69 -8.92 1.38
CA LEU A 5 14.65 -9.64 0.64
C LEU A 5 14.51 -11.04 1.21
N ILE A 6 13.33 -11.37 1.76
CA ILE A 6 13.09 -12.63 2.48
C ILE A 6 11.86 -13.32 1.89
N CYS A 7 11.98 -14.62 1.60
CA CYS A 7 10.86 -15.47 1.23
C CYS A 7 10.61 -16.49 2.35
N GLU A 8 9.43 -16.46 2.98
CA GLU A 8 9.08 -17.42 4.04
C GLU A 8 8.59 -18.76 3.50
N ASP A 9 8.18 -18.79 2.23
CA ASP A 9 7.75 -19.98 1.50
C ASP A 9 8.72 -20.25 0.34
N PRO A 10 9.65 -21.22 0.46
CA PRO A 10 10.62 -21.50 -0.57
C PRO A 10 10.02 -21.81 -1.96
N SER A 11 8.76 -22.26 -2.02
CA SER A 11 8.09 -22.51 -3.30
C SER A 11 7.78 -21.22 -4.08
N GLN A 12 7.81 -20.06 -3.42
CA GLN A 12 7.56 -18.74 -4.00
C GLN A 12 8.83 -17.91 -4.23
N GLN A 13 10.02 -18.50 -4.06
CA GLN A 13 11.28 -17.76 -4.23
C GLN A 13 11.39 -17.10 -5.62
N SER A 14 10.98 -17.80 -6.68
CA SER A 14 10.96 -17.24 -8.03
C SER A 14 10.06 -16.01 -8.15
N HIS A 15 8.94 -15.98 -7.41
CA HIS A 15 8.04 -14.82 -7.41
C HIS A 15 8.69 -13.61 -6.73
N LEU A 16 9.41 -13.82 -5.62
CA LEU A 16 10.16 -12.75 -4.98
C LEU A 16 11.28 -12.22 -5.89
N ASP A 17 11.97 -13.10 -6.62
CA ASP A 17 13.03 -12.72 -7.56
C ASP A 17 12.46 -11.88 -8.73
N GLU A 18 11.30 -12.25 -9.26
CA GLU A 18 10.58 -11.48 -10.29
C GLU A 18 10.16 -10.09 -9.77
N LEU A 19 9.66 -10.00 -8.55
CA LEU A 19 9.33 -8.72 -7.91
C LEU A 19 10.58 -7.85 -7.73
N ALA A 20 11.67 -8.44 -7.26
CA ALA A 20 12.93 -7.74 -7.07
C ALA A 20 13.48 -7.19 -8.39
N ALA A 21 13.45 -7.99 -9.47
CA ALA A 21 13.87 -7.55 -10.80
C ALA A 21 12.96 -6.44 -11.34
N ARG A 22 11.64 -6.60 -11.24
CA ARG A 22 10.65 -5.63 -11.72
C ARG A 22 10.82 -4.26 -11.06
N TRP A 23 11.07 -4.24 -9.75
CA TRP A 23 11.18 -3.02 -8.95
C TRP A 23 12.63 -2.58 -8.67
N GLN A 24 13.60 -3.23 -9.32
CA GLN A 24 15.03 -2.91 -9.18
C GLN A 24 15.48 -2.90 -7.70
N LEU A 25 15.05 -3.92 -6.96
CA LEU A 25 15.43 -4.16 -5.58
C LEU A 25 16.68 -5.04 -5.54
N SER A 26 17.54 -4.79 -4.58
CA SER A 26 18.75 -5.59 -4.35
C SER A 26 18.78 -6.03 -2.89
N HIS A 27 19.11 -7.30 -2.68
CA HIS A 27 19.24 -7.85 -1.34
C HIS A 27 20.50 -7.29 -0.65
N THR A 28 20.36 -6.88 0.61
CA THR A 28 21.49 -6.59 1.52
C THR A 28 21.10 -6.95 2.96
N ASP A 29 22.00 -7.61 3.69
CA ASP A 29 21.84 -7.90 5.12
C ASP A 29 22.04 -6.65 6.00
N GLU A 30 22.58 -5.56 5.44
CA GLU A 30 22.87 -4.31 6.17
C GLU A 30 21.64 -3.40 6.33
N SER A 31 20.53 -3.71 5.68
CA SER A 31 19.31 -2.88 5.74
C SER A 31 18.54 -3.13 7.03
N ASP A 32 18.14 -2.05 7.72
CA ASP A 32 17.22 -2.12 8.88
C ASP A 32 15.80 -2.56 8.48
N PHE A 33 15.50 -2.59 7.18
CA PHE A 33 14.20 -2.98 6.66
C PHE A 33 14.27 -4.26 5.85
N ALA A 34 13.28 -5.13 6.08
CA ALA A 34 13.06 -6.35 5.33
C ALA A 34 11.74 -6.30 4.56
N LEU A 35 11.80 -6.62 3.27
CA LEU A 35 10.63 -6.90 2.43
C LEU A 35 10.45 -8.41 2.41
N VAL A 36 9.35 -8.87 3.02
CA VAL A 36 9.08 -10.28 3.27
C VAL A 36 7.89 -10.73 2.43
N LEU A 37 8.11 -11.75 1.60
CA LEU A 37 7.04 -12.48 0.92
C LEU A 37 6.62 -13.65 1.80
N THR A 38 5.41 -13.57 2.35
CA THR A 38 4.76 -14.62 3.12
C THR A 38 3.83 -15.45 2.22
N ALA A 39 3.22 -16.50 2.76
CA ALA A 39 2.21 -17.27 2.03
C ALA A 39 0.96 -16.44 1.64
N GLU A 40 0.70 -15.32 2.31
CA GLU A 40 -0.51 -14.53 2.13
C GLU A 40 -0.27 -13.22 1.38
N ARG A 41 0.92 -12.62 1.52
CA ARG A 41 1.16 -11.23 1.09
C ARG A 41 2.64 -10.84 1.08
N LEU A 42 2.89 -9.67 0.51
CA LEU A 42 4.14 -8.94 0.67
C LEU A 42 4.01 -7.91 1.81
N GLU A 43 4.98 -7.89 2.72
CA GLU A 43 4.98 -6.99 3.87
C GLU A 43 6.36 -6.41 4.19
N LEU A 44 6.38 -5.25 4.83
CA LEU A 44 7.59 -4.56 5.27
C LEU A 44 7.75 -4.72 6.79
N ARG A 45 8.96 -5.08 7.22
CA ARG A 45 9.34 -5.21 8.62
C ARG A 45 10.53 -4.31 8.93
N LYS A 46 10.56 -3.75 10.14
CA LYS A 46 11.73 -3.09 10.72
C LYS A 46 12.48 -4.11 11.57
N VAL A 47 13.65 -4.53 11.12
CA VAL A 47 14.38 -5.72 11.59
C VAL A 47 14.91 -5.53 13.01
N ASP A 48 15.37 -4.31 13.33
CA ASP A 48 15.88 -3.93 14.65
C ASP A 48 14.76 -3.66 15.68
N GLU A 49 13.50 -3.53 15.26
CA GLU A 49 12.34 -3.31 16.12
C GLU A 49 11.19 -4.33 15.87
N PRO A 50 11.38 -5.62 16.18
CA PRO A 50 10.40 -6.67 15.88
C PRO A 50 9.05 -6.47 16.59
N LYS A 51 9.01 -5.70 17.69
CA LYS A 51 7.77 -5.40 18.43
C LYS A 51 6.84 -4.44 17.69
N LEU A 52 7.31 -3.70 16.69
CA LEU A 52 6.44 -2.85 15.86
C LEU A 52 5.53 -3.67 14.94
N GLY A 53 5.90 -4.93 14.67
CA GLY A 53 5.21 -5.79 13.72
C GLY A 53 5.47 -5.39 12.27
N ALA A 54 4.76 -6.07 11.36
CA ALA A 54 4.84 -5.84 9.93
C ALA A 54 3.76 -4.86 9.45
N ILE A 55 4.06 -4.13 8.37
CA ILE A 55 3.07 -3.33 7.65
C ILE A 55 2.90 -3.84 6.23
N PHE A 56 1.68 -3.79 5.72
CA PHE A 56 1.32 -4.20 4.38
C PHE A 56 0.11 -3.38 3.90
N VAL A 57 -0.13 -3.38 2.59
CA VAL A 57 -1.27 -2.69 2.01
C VAL A 57 -2.49 -3.63 2.04
N ASP A 58 -3.50 -3.27 2.83
CA ASP A 58 -4.83 -3.90 2.81
C ASP A 58 -5.89 -2.87 2.41
N LEU A 59 -6.51 -3.09 1.25
CA LEU A 59 -7.59 -2.24 0.73
C LEU A 59 -8.98 -2.82 1.00
N ILE A 60 -9.07 -4.05 1.49
CA ILE A 60 -10.34 -4.76 1.67
C ILE A 60 -10.75 -4.72 3.14
N GLY A 61 -9.84 -5.10 4.03
CA GLY A 61 -10.03 -5.23 5.46
C GLY A 61 -9.40 -4.10 6.28
N GLY A 62 -9.22 -4.37 7.57
CA GLY A 62 -8.51 -3.50 8.50
C GLY A 62 -9.05 -2.07 8.59
N ALA A 63 -8.13 -1.13 8.84
CA ALA A 63 -8.46 0.29 9.02
C ALA A 63 -9.03 0.92 7.74
N VAL A 64 -8.58 0.50 6.56
CA VAL A 64 -9.04 1.03 5.27
C VAL A 64 -10.46 0.57 4.96
N GLY A 65 -10.75 -0.73 5.12
CA GLY A 65 -12.09 -1.28 4.99
C GLY A 65 -13.08 -0.67 5.99
N HIS A 66 -12.66 -0.47 7.25
CA HIS A 66 -13.46 0.22 8.26
C HIS A 66 -13.72 1.68 7.86
N ARG A 67 -12.70 2.43 7.43
CA ARG A 67 -12.82 3.82 6.97
C ARG A 67 -13.73 3.95 5.75
N ARG A 68 -13.73 2.98 4.83
CA ARG A 68 -14.68 2.94 3.71
C ARG A 68 -16.13 2.81 4.19
N LYS A 69 -16.40 1.90 5.14
CA LYS A 69 -17.76 1.62 5.65
C LYS A 69 -18.29 2.73 6.57
N PHE A 70 -17.45 3.25 7.46
CA PHE A 70 -17.87 4.12 8.57
C PHE A 70 -17.19 5.49 8.60
N GLY A 71 -16.24 5.78 7.72
CA GLY A 71 -15.48 7.04 7.71
C GLY A 71 -16.25 8.26 7.24
N GLY A 72 -17.56 8.15 6.94
CA GLY A 72 -18.40 9.28 6.55
C GLY A 72 -18.49 9.52 5.04
N GLY A 73 -17.96 8.62 4.20
CA GLY A 73 -18.11 8.65 2.74
C GLY A 73 -17.70 10.00 2.11
N LYS A 74 -18.59 10.62 1.33
CA LYS A 74 -18.38 11.97 0.74
C LYS A 74 -18.25 13.09 1.79
N GLY A 75 -18.57 12.82 3.05
CA GLY A 75 -18.38 13.72 4.18
C GLY A 75 -16.93 13.87 4.65
N GLN A 76 -16.03 12.96 4.23
CA GLN A 76 -14.61 12.99 4.59
C GLN A 76 -13.93 14.26 4.08
N ALA A 77 -12.98 14.79 4.86
CA ALA A 77 -12.22 15.99 4.49
C ALA A 77 -11.55 15.83 3.12
N ILE A 78 -10.94 14.67 2.85
CA ILE A 78 -10.30 14.38 1.56
C ILE A 78 -11.30 14.36 0.39
N ALA A 79 -12.50 13.81 0.58
CA ALA A 79 -13.53 13.78 -0.46
C ALA A 79 -14.05 15.18 -0.78
N LYS A 80 -14.24 16.01 0.26
CA LYS A 80 -14.61 17.43 0.10
C LYS A 80 -13.52 18.22 -0.61
N ALA A 81 -12.26 18.05 -0.18
CA ALA A 81 -11.11 18.72 -0.77
C ALA A 81 -10.90 18.34 -2.24
N ALA A 82 -11.11 17.07 -2.59
CA ALA A 82 -11.04 16.59 -3.96
C ALA A 82 -12.25 17.02 -4.83
N GLY A 83 -13.28 17.65 -4.25
CA GLY A 83 -14.44 18.14 -5.00
C GLY A 83 -15.53 17.11 -5.26
N LEU A 84 -15.64 16.02 -4.48
CA LEU A 84 -16.79 15.10 -4.52
C LEU A 84 -18.03 15.75 -3.89
N ASN A 85 -18.59 16.75 -4.54
CA ASN A 85 -19.82 17.43 -4.13
C ASN A 85 -20.78 17.59 -5.32
N LYS A 86 -22.07 17.82 -5.01
CA LYS A 86 -23.10 18.25 -5.98
C LYS A 86 -23.19 17.43 -7.29
N GLY A 87 -22.89 16.12 -7.23
CA GLY A 87 -22.95 15.21 -8.38
C GLY A 87 -21.67 15.06 -9.20
N ALA A 88 -20.61 15.81 -8.88
CA ALA A 88 -19.31 15.66 -9.53
C ALA A 88 -18.55 14.42 -9.00
N THR A 89 -17.88 13.74 -9.93
CA THR A 89 -17.00 12.59 -9.66
C THR A 89 -15.71 12.79 -10.46
N PRO A 90 -14.68 13.43 -9.88
CA PRO A 90 -13.47 13.81 -10.60
C PRO A 90 -12.61 12.60 -10.97
N THR A 91 -11.74 12.80 -11.95
CA THR A 91 -10.55 11.97 -12.14
C THR A 91 -9.42 12.57 -11.32
N VAL A 92 -8.76 11.76 -10.50
CA VAL A 92 -7.76 12.21 -9.52
C VAL A 92 -6.42 11.57 -9.83
N LEU A 93 -5.36 12.38 -9.81
CA LEU A 93 -3.98 11.92 -9.76
C LEU A 93 -3.49 12.05 -8.30
N ASP A 94 -3.21 10.93 -7.65
CA ASP A 94 -2.45 10.90 -6.41
C ASP A 94 -0.96 10.78 -6.75
N GLY A 95 -0.25 11.90 -6.67
CA GLY A 95 1.19 11.97 -6.96
C GLY A 95 2.09 11.45 -5.84
N THR A 96 1.51 11.02 -4.72
CA THR A 96 2.22 10.62 -3.49
C THR A 96 1.50 9.43 -2.86
N ALA A 97 1.34 8.35 -3.62
CA ALA A 97 0.40 7.28 -3.28
C ALA A 97 0.63 6.68 -1.89
N GLY A 98 1.88 6.47 -1.49
CA GLY A 98 2.24 5.81 -0.24
C GLY A 98 1.50 4.47 -0.09
N LEU A 99 0.83 4.29 1.05
CA LEU A 99 -0.01 3.10 1.31
C LEU A 99 -1.39 3.14 0.62
N GLY A 100 -1.67 4.12 -0.23
CA GLY A 100 -2.90 4.23 -1.03
C GLY A 100 -4.18 4.49 -0.23
N ARG A 101 -4.08 4.86 1.06
CA ARG A 101 -5.26 4.98 1.94
C ARG A 101 -6.25 6.03 1.47
N ASP A 102 -5.79 7.21 1.08
CA ASP A 102 -6.66 8.30 0.63
C ASP A 102 -7.10 8.10 -0.83
N ALA A 103 -6.19 7.66 -1.70
CA ALA A 103 -6.51 7.23 -3.06
C ALA A 103 -7.64 6.19 -3.08
N PHE A 104 -7.57 5.18 -2.20
CA PHE A 104 -8.60 4.17 -2.08
C PHE A 104 -9.94 4.74 -1.58
N VAL A 105 -9.92 5.68 -0.63
CA VAL A 105 -11.15 6.38 -0.21
C VAL A 105 -11.80 7.06 -1.41
N LEU A 106 -11.05 7.84 -2.20
CA LEU A 106 -11.57 8.54 -3.37
C LEU A 106 -12.09 7.56 -4.44
N ALA A 107 -11.35 6.48 -4.71
CA ALA A 107 -11.75 5.43 -5.64
C ALA A 107 -13.04 4.73 -5.18
N SER A 108 -13.15 4.42 -3.88
CA SER A 108 -14.33 3.78 -3.29
C SER A 108 -15.59 4.67 -3.33
N LEU A 109 -15.42 5.98 -3.48
CA LEU A 109 -16.49 6.97 -3.65
C LEU A 109 -16.82 7.26 -5.12
N GLY A 110 -16.17 6.55 -6.05
CA GLY A 110 -16.45 6.59 -7.48
C GLY A 110 -15.44 7.37 -8.33
N CYS A 111 -14.43 8.00 -7.73
CA CYS A 111 -13.41 8.69 -8.52
C CYS A 111 -12.60 7.68 -9.35
N LYS A 112 -12.21 8.09 -10.56
CA LYS A 112 -11.14 7.40 -11.29
C LYS A 112 -9.82 7.91 -10.73
N VAL A 113 -9.07 7.06 -10.04
CA VAL A 113 -7.81 7.45 -9.39
C VAL A 113 -6.64 6.80 -10.09
N GLN A 114 -5.63 7.60 -10.44
CA GLN A 114 -4.31 7.14 -10.84
C GLN A 114 -3.34 7.46 -9.71
N MET A 115 -2.56 6.46 -9.30
CA MET A 115 -1.57 6.59 -8.24
C MET A 115 -0.16 6.58 -8.83
N VAL A 116 0.71 7.41 -8.28
CA VAL A 116 2.14 7.46 -8.59
C VAL A 116 2.92 7.40 -7.28
N GLU A 117 3.93 6.54 -7.26
CA GLU A 117 4.92 6.40 -6.18
C GLU A 117 6.30 6.27 -6.82
N ARG A 118 7.34 6.78 -6.12
CA ARG A 118 8.71 6.86 -6.63
C ARG A 118 9.66 5.85 -5.99
#